data_AF-A0A317ZEM4-F1
#
_entry.id   AF-A0A317ZEM4-F1
#
_cell.length_a   1.000
_cell.length_b   1.000
_cell.length_c   1.000
_cell.angle_alpha   90.00
_cell.angle_beta   90.00
_cell.angle_gamma   90.00
#
_symmetry.space_group_name_H-M   'P 1'
#
loop_
_entity.id
_entity.type
_entity.pdbx_description
1 polymer ?
#
loop_
_entity_poly.entity_id
_entity_poly.type
_entity_poly.pdbx_seq_one_letter_code
_entity_poly.pdbx_strand_id
1 'polypeptide(L)'
;MEIVQGSDILILARKLGDKKNANKVILGKEYKISSEADSDTVDTFDGSFETGGSKKTTVGITALMKRGDKFAETIESSLGKVKYELWLIDIKDLGTGSDSNKFRARYLQGIFKKFDQKIETGNAVEYEVEFNESGGGLKYGYATLSAELKATLENAGYKFHDTLASDPGIDEKASTSATATSTADRQSTAQA
;
A
#
# COMPACT_ATOMS: atom_id res chain seq x y z
N MET A 1 1.40 -21.99 -0.96
CA MET A 1 1.94 -20.82 -1.67
C MET A 1 0.79 -19.84 -1.78
N GLU A 2 0.75 -18.82 -0.92
CA GLU A 2 -0.25 -17.76 -1.02
C GLU A 2 0.22 -16.75 -2.07
N ILE A 3 -0.69 -16.31 -2.93
CA ILE A 3 -0.42 -15.31 -3.96
C ILE A 3 -0.65 -13.94 -3.33
N VAL A 4 0.33 -13.04 -3.43
CA VAL A 4 0.18 -11.65 -2.96
C VAL A 4 -0.90 -10.96 -3.78
N GLN A 5 -1.96 -10.49 -3.11
CA GLN A 5 -3.03 -9.74 -3.76
C GLN A 5 -2.71 -8.25 -3.74
N GLY A 6 -3.12 -7.51 -4.77
CA GLY A 6 -2.94 -6.05 -4.81
C GLY A 6 -3.63 -5.32 -3.66
N SER A 7 -4.72 -5.87 -3.13
CA SER A 7 -5.41 -5.37 -1.93
C SER A 7 -4.58 -5.46 -0.65
N ASP A 8 -3.58 -6.34 -0.62
CA ASP A 8 -2.68 -6.53 0.51
C ASP A 8 -1.50 -5.54 0.48
N ILE A 9 -1.41 -4.67 -0.54
CA ILE A 9 -0.35 -3.66 -0.64
C ILE A 9 -0.90 -2.29 -0.27
N LEU A 10 -0.31 -1.70 0.77
CA LEU A 10 -0.62 -0.38 1.27
C LEU A 10 0.45 0.63 0.83
N ILE A 11 0.00 1.75 0.26
CA ILE A 11 0.88 2.85 -0.15
C ILE A 11 0.76 3.99 0.85
N LEU A 12 1.88 4.35 1.49
CA LEU A 12 1.99 5.51 2.36
C LEU A 12 2.94 6.54 1.74
N ALA A 13 2.61 7.82 1.91
CA ALA A 13 3.42 8.93 1.46
C ALA A 13 3.60 9.96 2.57
N ARG A 14 4.78 10.57 2.64
CA ARG A 14 5.07 11.66 3.57
C ARG A 14 6.05 12.64 2.94
N LYS A 15 5.92 13.93 3.27
CA LYS A 15 6.92 14.93 2.89
C LYS A 15 8.24 14.66 3.63
N LEU A 16 9.35 14.66 2.89
CA LEU A 16 10.68 14.43 3.47
C LEU A 16 11.00 15.51 4.50
N GLY A 17 11.34 15.10 5.72
CA GLY A 17 11.66 15.99 6.84
C GLY A 17 10.45 16.43 7.68
N ASP A 18 9.23 16.05 7.32
CA ASP A 18 8.06 16.32 8.17
C ASP A 18 8.02 15.34 9.35
N LYS A 19 7.86 15.87 10.58
CA LYS A 19 7.82 15.08 11.82
C LYS A 19 6.40 14.57 12.12
N LYS A 20 5.69 14.13 11.08
CA LYS A 20 4.32 13.60 11.16
C LYS A 20 4.29 12.15 10.74
N ASN A 21 3.19 11.46 11.07
CA ASN A 21 2.93 10.13 10.56
C ASN A 21 2.75 10.17 9.03
N ALA A 22 3.08 9.08 8.34
CA ALA A 22 2.87 9.00 6.90
C ALA A 22 1.37 8.87 6.59
N ASN A 23 0.93 9.54 5.53
CA ASN A 23 -0.46 9.54 5.11
C ASN A 23 -0.71 8.38 4.15
N LYS A 24 -1.82 7.67 4.33
CA LYS A 24 -2.27 6.65 3.38
C LYS A 24 -2.70 7.32 2.08
N VAL A 25 -2.23 6.80 0.94
CA VAL A 25 -2.82 7.14 -0.36
C VAL A 25 -4.21 6.53 -0.41
N ILE A 26 -5.23 7.38 -0.37
CA ILE A 26 -6.62 6.96 -0.31
C ILE A 26 -7.06 6.46 -1.69
N LEU A 27 -7.75 5.31 -1.73
CA LEU A 27 -8.37 4.74 -2.93
C LEU A 27 -7.41 4.51 -4.12
N GLY A 28 -6.21 4.01 -3.86
CA GLY A 28 -5.31 3.52 -4.91
C GLY A 28 -5.93 2.34 -5.65
N LYS A 29 -6.05 2.44 -6.97
CA LYS A 29 -6.58 1.42 -7.88
C LYS A 29 -5.45 0.58 -8.47
N GLU A 30 -4.38 1.25 -8.91
CA GLU A 30 -3.25 0.61 -9.57
C GLU A 30 -1.94 1.21 -9.06
N TYR A 31 -0.93 0.34 -9.00
CA TYR A 31 0.43 0.70 -8.67
C TYR A 31 1.38 0.02 -9.63
N LYS A 32 2.34 0.78 -10.15
CA LYS A 32 3.39 0.30 -11.04
C LYS A 32 4.74 0.74 -10.51
N ILE A 33 5.69 -0.18 -10.47
CA ILE A 33 7.11 0.13 -10.22
C ILE A 33 7.94 -0.37 -11.37
N SER A 34 8.73 0.54 -11.93
CA SER A 34 9.78 0.22 -12.89
C SER A 34 11.12 0.50 -12.23
N SER A 35 12.01 -0.47 -12.23
CA SER A 35 13.39 -0.30 -11.79
C SER A 35 14.30 -0.65 -12.95
N GLU A 36 15.03 0.34 -13.44
CA GLU A 36 15.97 0.21 -14.54
C GLU A 36 17.38 0.29 -13.98
N ALA A 37 18.21 -0.70 -14.32
CA ALA A 37 19.64 -0.63 -14.05
C ALA A 37 20.30 -0.06 -15.30
N ASP A 38 20.82 1.16 -15.18
CA ASP A 38 21.76 1.68 -16.16
C ASP A 38 23.12 1.04 -15.84
N SER A 39 23.83 0.49 -16.82
CA SER A 39 25.16 -0.06 -16.64
C SER A 39 26.06 0.52 -17.71
N ASP A 40 27.02 1.35 -17.30
CA ASP A 40 28.02 1.87 -18.21
C ASP A 40 29.02 0.76 -18.53
N THR A 41 29.16 0.43 -19.81
CA THR A 41 30.12 -0.54 -20.32
C THR A 41 31.27 0.21 -20.98
N VAL A 42 32.49 -0.09 -20.56
CA VAL A 42 33.71 0.40 -21.20
C VAL A 42 34.27 -0.73 -22.04
N ASP A 43 34.21 -0.57 -23.36
CA ASP A 43 34.86 -1.48 -24.29
C ASP A 43 36.37 -1.22 -24.28
N THR A 44 37.15 -2.22 -23.88
CA THR A 44 38.61 -2.19 -23.95
C THR A 44 39.11 -3.18 -25.00
N PHE A 45 40.36 -3.04 -25.44
CA PHE A 45 40.97 -3.96 -26.41
C PHE A 45 41.02 -5.42 -25.91
N ASP A 46 40.92 -5.63 -24.60
CA ASP A 46 40.94 -6.93 -23.94
C ASP A 46 39.54 -7.44 -23.54
N GLY A 47 38.48 -6.71 -23.92
CA GLY A 47 37.09 -7.07 -23.67
C GLY A 47 36.26 -5.93 -23.09
N SER A 48 34.94 -6.17 -23.02
CA SER A 48 33.98 -5.25 -22.41
C SER A 48 34.02 -5.38 -20.88
N PHE A 49 34.18 -4.26 -20.16
CA PHE A 49 34.11 -4.21 -18.70
C PHE A 49 32.93 -3.34 -18.26
N GLU A 50 32.04 -3.88 -17.41
CA GLU A 50 30.96 -3.11 -16.79
C GLU A 50 31.51 -2.28 -15.62
N THR A 51 31.49 -0.96 -15.75
CA THR A 51 31.94 -0.03 -14.69
C THR A 51 30.91 0.13 -13.55
N GLY A 52 29.75 -0.51 -13.68
CA GLY A 52 28.62 -0.38 -12.76
C GLY A 52 27.84 0.90 -13.02
N GLY A 53 26.52 0.85 -12.86
CA GLY A 53 25.70 2.04 -13.08
C GLY A 53 24.52 2.17 -12.13
N SER A 54 23.81 3.29 -12.30
CA SER A 54 22.82 3.78 -11.36
C SER A 54 21.46 3.13 -11.60
N LYS A 55 20.86 2.58 -10.54
CA LYS A 55 19.48 2.09 -10.60
C LYS A 55 18.52 3.27 -10.50
N LYS A 56 17.71 3.50 -11.52
CA LYS A 56 16.62 4.48 -11.51
C LYS A 56 15.32 3.75 -11.24
N THR A 57 14.55 4.21 -10.27
CA THR A 57 13.24 3.63 -9.97
C THR A 57 12.15 4.68 -10.14
N THR A 58 11.13 4.33 -10.91
CA THR A 58 9.94 5.15 -11.15
C THR A 58 8.73 4.41 -10.64
N VAL A 59 7.87 5.13 -9.92
CA VAL A 59 6.64 4.62 -9.32
C VAL A 59 5.46 5.39 -9.91
N GLY A 60 4.52 4.67 -10.53
CA GLY A 60 3.23 5.18 -10.99
C GLY A 60 2.12 4.74 -10.04
N ILE A 61 1.25 5.67 -9.62
CA ILE A 61 0.10 5.36 -8.76
C ILE A 61 -1.15 5.99 -9.38
N THR A 62 -2.18 5.18 -9.57
CA THR A 62 -3.51 5.63 -10.00
C THR A 62 -4.47 5.50 -8.84
N ALA A 63 -5.21 6.57 -8.52
CA ALA A 63 -6.12 6.62 -7.38
C ALA A 63 -7.39 7.43 -7.67
N LEU A 64 -8.44 7.18 -6.88
CA LEU A 64 -9.70 7.91 -6.97
C LEU A 64 -9.68 9.15 -6.06
N MET A 65 -10.19 10.27 -6.57
CA MET A 65 -10.27 11.51 -5.80
C MET A 65 -11.47 11.46 -4.83
N LYS A 66 -11.17 11.49 -3.53
CA LYS A 66 -12.18 11.62 -2.48
C LYS A 66 -12.50 13.09 -2.22
N ARG A 67 -13.79 13.43 -2.11
CA ARG A 67 -14.23 14.78 -1.74
C ARG A 67 -13.66 15.18 -0.36
N GLY A 68 -13.02 16.34 -0.30
CA GLY A 68 -12.42 16.89 0.92
C GLY A 68 -11.03 16.36 1.27
N ASP A 69 -10.47 15.44 0.46
CA ASP A 69 -9.08 15.03 0.60
C ASP A 69 -8.15 16.06 -0.06
N LYS A 70 -7.19 16.58 0.70
CA LYS A 70 -6.20 17.56 0.23
C LYS A 70 -4.93 16.91 -0.30
N PHE A 71 -4.84 15.59 -0.30
CA PHE A 71 -3.64 14.88 -0.73
C PHE A 71 -3.29 15.14 -2.20
N ALA A 72 -4.28 15.05 -3.09
CA ALA A 72 -4.09 15.31 -4.52
C ALA A 72 -3.63 16.76 -4.80
N GLU A 73 -4.32 17.75 -4.20
CA GLU A 73 -3.95 19.18 -4.28
C GLU A 73 -2.52 19.44 -3.74
N THR A 74 -2.16 18.75 -2.65
CA THR A 74 -0.82 18.86 -2.07
C THR A 74 0.24 18.29 -3.00
N ILE A 75 0.00 17.15 -3.64
CA ILE A 75 0.93 16.59 -4.63
C ILE A 75 1.08 17.55 -5.80
N GLU A 76 -0.03 17.97 -6.41
CA GLU A 76 -0.03 18.86 -7.57
C GLU A 76 0.75 20.16 -7.31
N SER A 77 0.48 20.82 -6.18
CA SER A 77 1.19 22.05 -5.79
C SER A 77 2.70 21.86 -5.54
N SER A 78 3.10 20.63 -5.21
CA SER A 78 4.46 20.28 -4.79
C SER A 78 5.31 19.60 -5.87
N LEU A 79 4.75 19.40 -7.06
CA LEU A 79 5.39 18.81 -8.22
C LEU A 79 6.77 19.42 -8.49
N GLY A 80 7.78 18.57 -8.61
CA GLY A 80 9.17 18.93 -8.92
C GLY A 80 9.91 19.76 -7.86
N LYS A 81 9.24 20.20 -6.78
CA LYS A 81 9.80 21.12 -5.78
C LYS A 81 10.08 20.46 -4.44
N VAL A 82 9.25 19.49 -4.06
CA VAL A 82 9.27 18.90 -2.73
C VAL A 82 9.65 17.43 -2.83
N LYS A 83 10.60 17.02 -1.99
CA LYS A 83 10.94 15.62 -1.80
C LYS A 83 9.92 14.94 -0.89
N TYR A 84 9.52 13.74 -1.27
CA TYR A 84 8.66 12.86 -0.50
C TYR A 84 9.34 11.53 -0.24
N GLU A 85 8.87 10.88 0.80
CA GLU A 85 9.14 9.51 1.19
C GLU A 85 7.91 8.67 0.85
N LEU A 86 8.12 7.51 0.24
CA LEU A 86 7.08 6.57 -0.15
C LEU A 86 7.36 5.20 0.46
N TRP A 87 6.34 4.58 1.04
CA TRP A 87 6.39 3.21 1.54
C TRP A 87 5.33 2.36 0.85
N LEU A 88 5.74 1.16 0.48
CA LEU A 88 4.87 0.11 -0.06
C LEU A 88 4.92 -1.05 0.91
N ILE A 89 3.84 -1.25 1.64
CA ILE A 89 3.79 -2.14 2.79
C ILE A 89 2.88 -3.31 2.43
N ASP A 90 3.39 -4.53 2.52
CA ASP A 90 2.59 -5.74 2.44
C ASP A 90 2.03 -6.03 3.83
N ILE A 91 0.71 -5.88 3.99
CA ILE A 91 0.06 -6.01 5.29
C ILE A 91 -0.05 -7.47 5.75
N LYS A 92 0.13 -8.46 4.86
CA LYS A 92 0.11 -9.88 5.24
C LYS A 92 1.50 -10.45 5.53
N ASP A 93 2.56 -9.81 5.06
CA ASP A 93 3.94 -10.23 5.29
C ASP A 93 4.50 -9.57 6.56
N LEU A 94 4.29 -10.18 7.73
CA LEU A 94 4.94 -9.72 8.96
C LEU A 94 6.41 -10.14 9.02
N GLY A 95 7.20 -9.25 9.61
CA GLY A 95 8.56 -9.57 9.99
C GLY A 95 8.63 -10.70 11.00
N THR A 96 9.82 -11.26 11.13
CA THR A 96 10.11 -12.32 12.11
C THR A 96 11.10 -11.79 13.16
N GLY A 97 11.17 -12.46 14.31
CA GLY A 97 12.09 -12.07 15.39
C GLY A 97 11.79 -10.68 15.96
N SER A 98 12.78 -9.78 15.90
CA SER A 98 12.68 -8.40 16.39
C SER A 98 11.71 -7.51 15.60
N ASP A 99 11.26 -7.96 14.43
CA ASP A 99 10.34 -7.22 13.55
C ASP A 99 8.93 -7.83 13.50
N SER A 100 8.60 -8.71 14.45
CA SER A 100 7.28 -9.39 14.55
C SER A 100 6.07 -8.46 14.65
N ASN A 101 6.28 -7.18 14.96
CA ASN A 101 5.23 -6.15 15.02
C ASN A 101 5.27 -5.19 13.81
N LYS A 102 6.04 -5.53 12.77
CA LYS A 102 6.25 -4.72 11.57
C LYS A 102 5.91 -5.54 10.33
N PHE A 103 5.59 -4.82 9.28
CA PHE A 103 5.20 -5.38 7.98
C PHE A 103 6.31 -5.16 6.98
N ARG A 104 6.50 -6.09 6.06
CA ARG A 104 7.50 -5.95 5.01
C ARG A 104 7.18 -4.73 4.16
N ALA A 105 8.18 -3.89 3.98
CA ALA A 105 8.04 -2.61 3.31
C ALA A 105 9.13 -2.40 2.26
N ARG A 106 8.76 -1.75 1.16
CA ARG A 106 9.69 -1.15 0.22
C ARG A 106 9.65 0.36 0.39
N TYR A 107 10.82 0.97 0.47
CA TYR A 107 10.98 2.39 0.79
C TYR A 107 11.72 3.11 -0.33
N LEU A 108 11.20 4.27 -0.71
CA LEU A 108 11.81 5.17 -1.70
C LEU A 108 11.76 6.61 -1.22
N GLN A 109 12.74 7.40 -1.64
CA GLN A 109 12.72 8.86 -1.53
C GLN A 109 12.84 9.47 -2.91
N GLY A 110 12.15 10.57 -3.15
CA GLY A 110 11.96 11.04 -4.52
C GLY A 110 11.12 12.29 -4.61
N ILE A 111 10.78 12.67 -5.84
CA ILE A 111 9.92 13.80 -6.15
C ILE A 111 8.77 13.33 -7.03
N PHE A 112 7.58 13.89 -6.83
CA PHE A 112 6.50 13.75 -7.81
C PHE A 112 6.85 14.58 -9.04
N LYS A 113 6.88 13.92 -10.20
CA LYS A 113 7.27 14.52 -11.49
C LYS A 113 6.07 14.82 -12.37
N LYS A 114 5.02 14.01 -12.28
CA LYS A 114 3.82 14.13 -13.09
C LYS A 114 2.58 13.93 -12.23
N PHE A 115 1.55 14.70 -12.54
CA PHE A 115 0.20 14.55 -12.02
C PHE A 115 -0.74 14.71 -13.20
N ASP A 116 -1.57 13.71 -13.47
CA ASP A 116 -2.62 13.77 -14.48
C ASP A 116 -3.96 13.52 -13.81
N GLN A 117 -4.99 14.26 -14.20
CA GLN A 117 -6.35 14.07 -13.72
C GLN A 117 -7.26 13.68 -14.88
N LYS A 118 -8.03 12.61 -14.70
CA LYS A 118 -9.01 12.13 -15.67
C LYS A 118 -10.42 12.26 -15.09
N ILE A 119 -11.26 12.99 -15.82
CA ILE A 119 -12.66 13.24 -15.46
C ILE A 119 -13.52 12.78 -16.62
N GLU A 120 -14.48 11.91 -16.34
CA GLU A 120 -15.43 11.40 -17.31
C GLU A 120 -16.83 11.38 -16.70
N THR A 121 -17.82 11.90 -17.43
CA THR A 121 -19.22 11.96 -16.98
C THR A 121 -19.73 10.55 -16.73
N GLY A 122 -20.20 10.27 -15.51
CA GLY A 122 -20.70 8.95 -15.10
C GLY A 122 -19.66 8.08 -14.39
N ASN A 123 -18.37 8.46 -14.42
CA ASN A 123 -17.30 7.79 -13.68
C ASN A 123 -16.82 8.65 -12.50
N ALA A 124 -16.17 8.00 -11.53
CA ALA A 124 -15.49 8.71 -10.46
C ALA A 124 -14.22 9.41 -11.01
N VAL A 125 -13.86 10.55 -10.42
CA VAL A 125 -12.65 11.29 -10.80
C VAL A 125 -11.43 10.48 -10.42
N GLU A 126 -10.58 10.21 -11.40
CA GLU A 126 -9.32 9.49 -11.25
C GLU A 126 -8.15 10.47 -11.38
N TYR A 127 -7.07 10.21 -10.65
CA TYR A 127 -5.80 10.91 -10.82
C TYR A 127 -4.66 9.90 -10.85
N GLU A 128 -3.64 10.22 -11.65
CA GLU A 128 -2.42 9.45 -11.81
C GLU A 128 -1.22 10.30 -11.40
N VAL A 129 -0.31 9.72 -10.62
CA VAL A 129 0.93 10.38 -10.18
C VAL A 129 2.14 9.55 -10.53
N GLU A 130 3.16 10.22 -11.07
CA GLU A 130 4.47 9.63 -11.32
C GLU A 130 5.47 10.17 -10.30
N PHE A 131 6.10 9.27 -9.56
CA PHE A 131 7.13 9.53 -8.58
C PHE A 131 8.47 9.00 -9.07
N ASN A 132 9.46 9.88 -9.14
CA ASN A 132 10.82 9.53 -9.50
C ASN A 132 11.72 9.52 -8.28
N GLU A 133 12.44 8.41 -8.11
CA GLU A 133 13.38 8.20 -7.02
C GLU A 133 14.60 9.12 -7.16
N SER A 134 15.08 9.67 -6.04
CA SER A 134 16.23 10.61 -5.97
C SER A 134 17.07 10.49 -4.69
N GLY A 135 16.91 9.40 -3.93
CA GLY A 135 17.51 9.14 -2.62
C GLY A 135 18.33 7.86 -2.47
N GLY A 136 18.83 7.26 -3.56
CA GLY A 136 19.77 6.12 -3.51
C GLY A 136 19.12 4.75 -3.74
N GLY A 137 18.05 4.70 -4.52
CA GLY A 137 17.37 3.50 -4.99
C GLY A 137 16.32 2.95 -4.02
N LEU A 138 15.56 1.97 -4.51
CA LEU A 138 14.60 1.19 -3.73
C LEU A 138 15.30 0.46 -2.57
N LYS A 139 14.83 0.69 -1.34
CA LYS A 139 15.28 -0.04 -0.14
C LYS A 139 14.21 -1.04 0.31
N TYR A 140 14.65 -2.18 0.83
CA TYR A 140 13.78 -3.18 1.46
C TYR A 140 13.95 -3.12 2.97
N GLY A 141 12.86 -3.28 3.72
CA GLY A 141 12.89 -3.28 5.18
C GLY A 141 11.53 -3.66 5.78
N TYR A 142 11.32 -3.28 7.04
CA TYR A 142 10.05 -3.47 7.74
C TYR A 142 9.54 -2.13 8.29
N ALA A 143 8.24 -1.87 8.16
CA ALA A 143 7.61 -0.64 8.60
C ALA A 143 6.48 -0.90 9.60
N THR A 144 6.35 0.01 10.57
CA THR A 144 5.26 0.01 11.54
C THR A 144 4.15 0.94 11.05
N LEU A 145 2.90 0.47 11.11
CA LEU A 145 1.73 1.29 10.82
C LEU A 145 1.35 2.16 12.02
N SER A 146 0.89 3.39 11.78
CA SER A 146 0.38 4.27 12.84
C SER A 146 -0.90 3.71 13.46
N ALA A 147 -1.19 4.06 14.71
CA ALA A 147 -2.38 3.57 15.42
C ALA A 147 -3.70 3.92 14.70
N GLU A 148 -3.80 5.12 14.15
CA GLU A 148 -4.97 5.57 13.38
C GLU A 148 -5.20 4.74 12.11
N LEU A 149 -4.11 4.37 11.45
CA LEU A 149 -4.14 3.56 10.24
C LEU A 149 -4.50 2.11 10.55
N LYS A 150 -3.98 1.55 11.66
CA LYS A 150 -4.38 0.24 12.16
C LYS A 150 -5.87 0.19 12.46
N ALA A 151 -6.39 1.17 13.21
CA ALA A 151 -7.82 1.26 13.50
C ALA A 151 -8.67 1.40 12.22
N THR A 152 -8.19 2.13 11.21
CA THR A 152 -8.88 2.26 9.92
C THR A 152 -8.89 0.94 9.13
N LEU A 153 -7.80 0.18 9.19
CA LEU A 153 -7.71 -1.14 8.57
C LEU A 153 -8.61 -2.15 9.30
N GLU A 154 -8.59 -2.16 10.63
CA GLU A 154 -9.48 -3.00 11.46
C GLU A 154 -10.96 -2.70 11.17
N ASN A 155 -11.35 -1.43 11.10
CA ASN A 155 -12.71 -1.01 10.74
C ASN A 155 -13.09 -1.36 9.29
N ALA A 156 -12.11 -1.50 8.39
CA ALA A 156 -12.32 -1.96 7.03
C ALA A 156 -12.41 -3.50 6.92
N GLY A 157 -12.40 -4.21 8.07
CA GLY A 157 -12.44 -5.67 8.15
C GLY A 157 -11.07 -6.34 8.08
N TYR A 158 -9.99 -5.56 8.03
CA TYR A 158 -8.62 -6.08 8.04
C TYR A 158 -8.13 -6.22 9.49
N LYS A 159 -8.53 -7.31 10.16
CA LYS A 159 -7.82 -7.81 11.33
C LYS A 159 -6.73 -8.76 10.84
N PHE A 160 -5.48 -8.43 11.14
CA PHE A 160 -4.42 -9.43 11.05
C PHE A 160 -4.65 -10.44 12.16
N HIS A 161 -4.89 -11.69 11.78
CA HIS A 161 -5.06 -12.81 12.70
C HIS A 161 -3.77 -13.62 12.69
N ASP A 162 -3.23 -13.86 13.87
CA ASP A 162 -2.00 -14.65 14.02
C ASP A 162 -2.22 -16.09 13.50
N THR A 163 -1.15 -16.72 13.05
CA THR A 163 -1.13 -18.12 12.58
C THR A 163 -1.35 -19.14 13.70
N LEU A 164 -1.36 -18.69 14.95
CA LEU A 164 -1.61 -19.53 16.11
C LEU A 164 -3.11 -19.82 16.25
N ALA A 165 -3.43 -21.04 16.67
CA ALA A 165 -4.80 -21.47 16.94
C ALA A 165 -5.52 -20.61 18.02
N SER A 166 -4.79 -19.78 18.76
CA SER A 166 -5.30 -18.85 19.76
C SER A 166 -5.90 -17.57 19.18
N ASP A 167 -5.66 -17.25 17.90
CA ASP A 167 -6.24 -16.06 17.24
C ASP A 167 -6.78 -16.40 15.84
N PRO A 168 -7.87 -17.19 15.76
CA PRO A 168 -8.47 -17.52 14.49
C PRO A 168 -9.16 -16.30 13.87
N GLY A 169 -9.02 -16.15 12.55
CA GLY A 169 -9.76 -15.18 11.77
C GLY A 169 -11.27 -15.41 11.82
N ILE A 170 -12.01 -14.48 12.41
CA ILE A 170 -13.47 -14.50 12.48
C ILE A 170 -14.06 -13.38 11.65
N ASP A 171 -14.73 -13.76 10.56
CA ASP A 171 -15.54 -12.86 9.75
C ASP A 171 -16.86 -12.56 10.49
N GLU A 172 -16.90 -11.41 11.18
CA GLU A 172 -18.11 -10.95 11.87
C GLU A 172 -19.28 -10.67 10.90
N LYS A 173 -19.03 -10.44 9.60
CA LYS A 173 -20.11 -10.29 8.61
C LYS A 173 -20.76 -11.61 8.19
N ALA A 174 -20.05 -12.73 8.28
CA ALA A 174 -20.61 -14.05 7.99
C ALA A 174 -21.42 -14.63 9.16
N SER A 175 -21.19 -14.15 10.39
CA SER A 175 -21.82 -14.73 11.59
C SER A 175 -23.25 -14.22 11.85
N THR A 176 -23.63 -13.07 11.28
CA THR A 176 -24.99 -12.50 11.46
C THR A 176 -26.05 -13.13 10.57
N SER A 177 -25.67 -13.89 9.54
CA SER A 177 -26.60 -14.64 8.68
C SER A 177 -26.88 -16.06 9.15
N ALA A 178 -26.16 -16.58 10.16
CA ALA A 178 -26.35 -17.94 10.68
C ALA A 178 -27.25 -18.02 11.93
N THR A 179 -27.52 -16.91 12.64
CA THR A 179 -28.34 -16.96 13.87
C THR A 179 -29.84 -16.76 13.63
N ALA A 180 -30.28 -16.42 12.41
CA ALA A 180 -31.70 -16.21 12.12
C ALA A 180 -32.53 -17.49 11.90
N THR A 181 -31.94 -18.68 11.93
CA THR A 181 -32.67 -19.95 11.71
C THR A 181 -32.43 -20.95 12.84
N SER A 182 -32.82 -20.64 14.08
CA SER A 182 -33.03 -21.69 15.10
C SER A 182 -34.05 -21.34 16.20
N THR A 183 -35.10 -20.59 15.90
CA THR A 183 -36.18 -20.35 16.90
C THR A 183 -37.60 -20.46 16.34
N ALA A 184 -37.80 -21.29 15.31
CA ALA A 184 -39.14 -21.56 14.78
C ALA A 184 -39.39 -23.05 14.61
N ASP A 185 -39.18 -23.87 15.65
CA ASP A 185 -39.90 -25.16 15.75
C ASP A 185 -39.93 -25.72 17.17
N ARG A 186 -40.73 -25.11 18.05
CA ARG A 186 -41.20 -25.76 19.30
C ARG A 186 -42.58 -25.26 19.70
N GLN A 187 -43.59 -25.43 18.83
CA GLN A 187 -44.99 -25.43 19.26
C GLN A 187 -45.86 -26.33 18.36
N SER A 188 -45.90 -27.62 18.66
CA SER A 188 -47.14 -28.42 18.80
C SER A 188 -46.72 -29.84 19.17
N THR A 189 -47.10 -30.37 20.33
CA THR A 189 -48.32 -31.19 20.41
C THR A 189 -48.65 -31.44 21.88
N ALA A 190 -49.86 -31.02 22.26
CA ALA A 190 -50.58 -31.51 23.43
C ALA A 190 -51.70 -32.44 22.95
N GLN A 191 -52.14 -33.34 23.83
CA GLN A 191 -53.22 -34.34 23.71
C GLN A 191 -52.78 -35.65 23.01
N ALA A 192 -53.00 -36.84 23.58
CA ALA A 192 -54.12 -37.31 24.40
C ALA A 192 -53.67 -38.16 25.60
#